data_AF-A0A5J4V0V8-F1
#
_entry.id   AF-A0A5J4V0V8-F1
#
_cell.length_a   1.000
_cell.length_b   1.000
_cell.length_c   1.000
_cell.angle_alpha   90.00
_cell.angle_beta   90.00
_cell.angle_gamma   90.00
#
_symmetry.space_group_name_H-M   'P 1'
#
loop_
_entity.id
_entity.type
_entity.pdbx_description
1 polymer ?
#
loop_
_entity_poly.entity_id
_entity_poly.type
_entity_poly.pdbx_seq_one_letter_code
_entity_poly.pdbx_strand_id
1 'polypeptide(L)'
;MRINWGFLDNLEWNLRIMGQLIQSLNVVEQNENSIPEIVIGRRIGLNRSDTKGTRVESYLISKHNQQGQLKHQSETKKINAERHLLEKKRIQDNQSIKATIQILEACLTTDTSKQGWGASHLINSTQQEILFHGNWTDNWRLTSSNQQETAAILIEKRCSQLYLQQSNVRALKVQTESSTTAYNINRNAADLLQRKLTNRILDESKILQLQVSAIHISGKTNTVADSLSMFISSEDYKIDQDFLENALFQLLMHHSINMFANRKNRKCRRFVKIKPELRAENHDGLAISWQGELPFLHSPIPIIPSVHLKAKIGENLS
;
A
#
# COMPACT_ATOMS: atom_id res chain seq x y z
N MET A 1 23.98 45.86 -3.03
CA MET A 1 24.92 45.10 -2.17
C MET A 1 24.66 43.63 -2.44
N ARG A 2 25.60 42.88 -3.04
CA ARG A 2 25.43 41.42 -3.25
C ARG A 2 25.74 40.70 -1.93
N ILE A 3 24.83 39.88 -1.45
CA ILE A 3 25.06 38.99 -0.30
C ILE A 3 25.06 37.55 -0.83
N ASN A 4 26.07 36.81 -0.38
CA ASN A 4 26.41 35.48 -0.88
C ASN A 4 25.62 34.41 -0.12
N TRP A 5 24.83 33.59 -0.81
CA TRP A 5 24.13 32.47 -0.18
C TRP A 5 25.06 31.25 -0.16
N GLY A 6 25.56 30.92 1.04
CA GLY A 6 26.24 29.65 1.27
C GLY A 6 25.24 28.51 1.11
N PHE A 7 25.39 27.73 0.04
CA PHE A 7 24.62 26.52 -0.20
C PHE A 7 24.86 25.50 0.92
N LEU A 8 23.77 24.90 1.42
CA LEU A 8 23.81 23.67 2.20
C LEU A 8 23.23 22.56 1.30
N ASP A 9 24.11 21.64 0.87
CA ASP A 9 23.89 20.70 -0.24
C ASP A 9 22.96 19.52 0.11
N ASN A 10 21.74 19.80 0.58
CA ASN A 10 20.70 18.80 0.84
C ASN A 10 19.29 19.24 0.38
N LEU A 11 19.21 20.26 -0.48
CA LEU A 11 17.95 20.82 -0.97
C LEU A 11 17.83 20.84 -2.51
N GLU A 12 18.65 20.07 -3.23
CA GLU A 12 18.32 19.60 -4.58
C GLU A 12 17.20 18.54 -4.53
N TRP A 13 16.02 18.96 -4.09
CA TRP A 13 14.78 18.28 -4.46
C TRP A 13 14.64 18.41 -5.97
N ASN A 14 15.01 17.32 -6.65
CA ASN A 14 15.28 17.26 -8.07
C ASN A 14 14.17 17.97 -8.88
N LEU A 15 14.49 19.07 -9.55
CA LEU A 15 13.52 19.89 -10.29
C LEU A 15 12.75 19.10 -11.35
N ARG A 16 13.28 17.94 -11.77
CA ARG A 16 12.61 16.97 -12.64
C ARG A 16 11.40 16.29 -11.97
N ILE A 17 11.49 15.97 -10.67
CA ILE A 17 10.39 15.39 -9.87
C ILE A 17 9.27 16.42 -9.71
N MET A 18 9.61 17.67 -9.35
CA MET A 18 8.66 18.79 -9.31
C MET A 18 8.00 19.03 -10.69
N GLY A 19 8.78 18.99 -11.78
CA GLY A 19 8.26 19.16 -13.14
C GLY A 19 7.29 18.07 -13.59
N GLN A 20 7.50 16.81 -13.18
CA GLN A 20 6.57 15.70 -13.45
C GLN A 20 5.32 15.78 -12.56
N LEU A 21 5.48 16.08 -11.26
CA LEU A 21 4.37 16.30 -10.33
C LEU A 21 3.40 17.37 -10.84
N ILE A 22 3.87 18.47 -11.42
CA ILE A 22 3.02 19.57 -11.91
C ILE A 22 2.04 19.16 -13.03
N GLN A 23 2.24 18.03 -13.71
CA GLN A 23 1.37 17.59 -14.82
C GLN A 23 0.30 16.54 -14.47
N SER A 24 0.34 15.91 -13.28
CA SER A 24 -0.66 14.89 -12.91
C SER A 24 -0.81 14.72 -11.39
N LEU A 25 -1.69 15.51 -10.76
CA LEU A 25 -1.97 15.41 -9.32
C LEU A 25 -3.45 15.21 -8.99
N ASN A 26 -3.87 13.95 -9.15
CA ASN A 26 -4.95 13.37 -8.35
C ASN A 26 -4.31 12.53 -7.23
N VAL A 27 -3.96 13.18 -6.11
CA VAL A 27 -3.47 12.51 -4.90
C VAL A 27 -4.62 12.31 -3.92
N VAL A 28 -4.79 11.10 -3.40
CA VAL A 28 -5.91 10.77 -2.50
C VAL A 28 -5.41 10.21 -1.17
N GLU A 29 -5.58 10.98 -0.09
CA GLU A 29 -5.41 10.52 1.29
C GLU A 29 -6.56 9.58 1.66
N GLN A 30 -6.24 8.36 2.11
CA GLN A 30 -7.24 7.31 2.36
C GLN A 30 -7.46 7.06 3.86
N ASN A 31 -8.72 6.83 4.25
CA ASN A 31 -9.11 6.46 5.61
C ASN A 31 -9.77 5.07 5.61
N GLU A 32 -9.13 4.09 6.26
CA GLU A 32 -9.46 2.67 6.12
C GLU A 32 -10.87 2.28 6.61
N ASN A 33 -11.51 3.11 7.44
CA ASN A 33 -12.89 2.91 7.89
C ASN A 33 -13.93 2.92 6.75
N SER A 34 -13.53 3.29 5.53
CA SER A 34 -14.36 3.28 4.32
C SER A 34 -14.26 1.98 3.50
N ILE A 35 -13.45 0.99 3.92
CA ILE A 35 -13.21 -0.25 3.18
C ILE A 35 -14.14 -1.38 3.66
N PRO A 36 -15.06 -1.91 2.83
CA PRO A 36 -16.00 -2.94 3.26
C PRO A 36 -15.36 -4.32 3.47
N GLU A 37 -15.66 -4.98 4.60
CA GLU A 37 -15.33 -6.40 4.85
C GLU A 37 -16.49 -7.35 4.46
N ILE A 38 -16.12 -8.59 4.10
CA ILE A 38 -17.05 -9.69 3.81
C ILE A 38 -16.72 -10.88 4.72
N VAL A 39 -17.74 -11.50 5.34
CA VAL A 39 -17.59 -12.47 6.45
C VAL A 39 -18.11 -13.87 6.10
N ILE A 40 -17.20 -14.85 6.03
CA ILE A 40 -17.41 -16.32 6.14
C ILE A 40 -16.10 -16.91 6.71
N GLY A 41 -16.00 -17.94 7.58
CA GLY A 41 -16.93 -18.78 8.33
C GLY A 41 -16.12 -19.84 9.15
N ARG A 42 -16.74 -20.78 9.90
CA ARG A 42 -16.01 -21.85 10.63
C ARG A 42 -16.78 -23.18 10.79
N ARG A 43 -16.06 -24.32 10.72
CA ARG A 43 -16.33 -25.61 11.41
C ARG A 43 -14.98 -26.28 11.77
N ILE A 44 -14.69 -26.55 13.05
CA ILE A 44 -14.95 -27.78 13.86
C ILE A 44 -14.10 -28.99 13.43
N GLY A 45 -13.36 -29.57 14.39
CA GLY A 45 -12.59 -30.82 14.26
C GLY A 45 -12.88 -31.81 15.40
N LEU A 46 -12.29 -33.01 15.36
CA LEU A 46 -12.51 -34.11 16.31
C LEU A 46 -11.22 -34.90 16.63
N ASN A 47 -11.26 -35.69 17.72
CA ASN A 47 -10.12 -36.19 18.50
C ASN A 47 -10.19 -37.73 18.74
N ARG A 48 -9.14 -38.32 19.38
CA ARG A 48 -9.03 -39.67 20.07
C ARG A 48 -8.17 -40.74 19.36
N SER A 49 -7.62 -41.79 20.03
CA SER A 49 -6.89 -41.93 21.32
C SER A 49 -6.44 -43.40 21.53
N ASP A 50 -5.21 -43.61 22.03
CA ASP A 50 -4.57 -44.76 22.75
C ASP A 50 -5.14 -46.20 22.79
N THR A 51 -4.24 -47.21 22.73
CA THR A 51 -3.97 -48.17 23.84
C THR A 51 -2.76 -49.11 23.58
N LYS A 52 -2.30 -49.87 24.60
CA LYS A 52 -1.00 -50.59 24.71
C LYS A 52 -1.18 -52.12 24.87
N GLY A 53 -0.14 -52.93 24.59
CA GLY A 53 0.16 -54.12 25.44
C GLY A 53 0.69 -55.45 24.84
N THR A 54 2.01 -55.57 24.66
CA THR A 54 2.90 -56.72 25.00
C THR A 54 2.70 -58.19 24.54
N ARG A 55 3.79 -58.71 23.96
CA ARG A 55 4.58 -59.91 24.34
C ARG A 55 4.11 -61.34 24.01
N VAL A 56 3.75 -61.57 22.74
CA VAL A 56 4.05 -62.84 22.01
C VAL A 56 5.26 -62.62 21.07
N GLU A 57 6.21 -61.81 21.53
CA GLU A 57 7.10 -60.96 20.72
C GLU A 57 8.52 -61.52 20.54
N SER A 58 8.67 -62.74 20.02
CA SER A 58 10.01 -63.22 19.60
C SER A 58 9.98 -64.19 18.41
N TYR A 59 9.19 -65.25 18.47
CA TYR A 59 9.10 -66.21 17.35
C TYR A 59 8.15 -65.77 16.22
N LEU A 60 7.07 -65.04 16.55
CA LEU A 60 6.24 -64.42 15.50
C LEU A 60 6.98 -63.27 14.79
N ILE A 61 7.83 -62.52 15.50
CA ILE A 61 8.52 -61.33 14.97
C ILE A 61 9.36 -61.64 13.73
N SER A 62 9.98 -62.82 13.60
CA SER A 62 10.74 -63.16 12.39
C SER A 62 9.86 -63.23 11.13
N LYS A 63 8.76 -63.98 11.17
CA LYS A 63 7.82 -64.08 10.03
C LYS A 63 6.97 -62.81 9.85
N HIS A 64 6.59 -62.14 10.95
CA HIS A 64 5.91 -60.85 10.88
C HIS A 64 6.82 -59.72 10.38
N ASN A 65 8.15 -59.79 10.58
CA ASN A 65 9.07 -58.82 9.97
C ASN A 65 9.22 -59.08 8.47
N GLN A 66 9.26 -60.32 7.98
CA GLN A 66 9.30 -60.56 6.53
C GLN A 66 7.96 -60.20 5.85
N GLN A 67 6.82 -60.62 6.41
CA GLN A 67 5.50 -60.20 5.90
C GLN A 67 5.27 -58.69 6.09
N GLY A 68 5.77 -58.11 7.18
CA GLY A 68 5.69 -56.69 7.49
C GLY A 68 6.58 -55.83 6.61
N GLN A 69 7.77 -56.29 6.23
CA GLN A 69 8.63 -55.64 5.23
C GLN A 69 8.00 -55.73 3.84
N LEU A 70 7.42 -56.87 3.45
CA LEU A 70 6.69 -57.00 2.18
C LEU A 70 5.44 -56.12 2.16
N LYS A 71 4.68 -56.05 3.27
CA LYS A 71 3.55 -55.12 3.44
C LYS A 71 4.01 -53.67 3.40
N HIS A 72 5.02 -53.26 4.17
CA HIS A 72 5.57 -51.90 4.12
C HIS A 72 6.14 -51.54 2.73
N GLN A 73 6.74 -52.47 1.99
CA GLN A 73 7.15 -52.22 0.60
C GLN A 73 5.96 -52.08 -0.34
N SER A 74 4.88 -52.85 -0.14
CA SER A 74 3.64 -52.68 -0.92
C SER A 74 2.90 -51.38 -0.58
N GLU A 75 2.86 -50.99 0.70
CA GLU A 75 2.25 -49.76 1.19
C GLU A 75 3.07 -48.53 0.80
N THR A 76 4.40 -48.56 0.87
CA THR A 76 5.24 -47.46 0.37
C THR A 76 5.16 -47.34 -1.16
N LYS A 77 5.07 -48.45 -1.91
CA LYS A 77 4.75 -48.41 -3.34
C LYS A 77 3.37 -47.78 -3.58
N LYS A 78 2.35 -48.13 -2.78
CA LYS A 78 1.00 -47.56 -2.87
C LYS A 78 0.98 -46.07 -2.52
N ILE A 79 1.60 -45.65 -1.42
CA ILE A 79 1.73 -44.25 -0.98
C ILE A 79 2.53 -43.43 -2.01
N ASN A 80 3.55 -44.00 -2.64
CA ASN A 80 4.30 -43.31 -3.70
C ASN A 80 3.50 -43.24 -5.00
N ALA A 81 2.70 -44.25 -5.34
CA ALA A 81 1.76 -44.21 -6.46
C ALA A 81 0.63 -43.19 -6.22
N GLU A 82 0.07 -43.13 -5.02
CA GLU A 82 -0.93 -42.14 -4.60
C GLU A 82 -0.36 -40.72 -4.58
N ARG A 83 0.88 -40.52 -4.08
CA ARG A 83 1.59 -39.24 -4.19
C ARG A 83 1.87 -38.85 -5.64
N HIS A 84 2.28 -39.78 -6.49
CA HIS A 84 2.52 -39.51 -7.91
C HIS A 84 1.22 -39.25 -8.69
N LEU A 85 0.11 -39.89 -8.31
CA LEU A 85 -1.22 -39.62 -8.86
C LEU A 85 -1.74 -38.25 -8.38
N LEU A 86 -1.54 -37.91 -7.10
CA LEU A 86 -1.86 -36.59 -6.55
C LEU A 86 -1.01 -35.50 -7.22
N GLU A 87 0.28 -35.76 -7.48
CA GLU A 87 1.16 -34.82 -8.18
C GLU A 87 0.77 -34.65 -9.65
N LYS A 88 0.44 -35.75 -10.36
CA LYS A 88 -0.14 -35.66 -11.71
C LYS A 88 -1.44 -34.87 -11.73
N LYS A 89 -2.31 -35.09 -10.74
CA LYS A 89 -3.56 -34.35 -10.60
C LYS A 89 -3.30 -32.86 -10.30
N ARG A 90 -2.35 -32.54 -9.43
CA ARG A 90 -1.89 -31.16 -9.17
C ARG A 90 -1.29 -30.52 -10.42
N ILE A 91 -0.53 -31.24 -11.25
CA ILE A 91 0.00 -30.73 -12.52
C ILE A 91 -1.12 -30.48 -13.54
N GLN A 92 -2.16 -31.31 -13.54
CA GLN A 92 -3.32 -31.17 -14.43
C GLN A 92 -4.30 -30.07 -13.97
N ASP A 93 -4.47 -29.90 -12.66
CA ASP A 93 -5.26 -28.83 -12.02
C ASP A 93 -4.48 -27.49 -12.02
N ASN A 94 -3.14 -27.53 -12.12
CA ASN A 94 -2.28 -26.38 -12.35
C ASN A 94 -2.40 -25.89 -13.80
N GLN A 95 -3.57 -25.33 -14.12
CA GLN A 95 -3.74 -24.51 -15.31
C GLN A 95 -2.65 -23.45 -15.32
N SER A 96 -1.74 -23.54 -16.30
CA SER A 96 -0.75 -22.50 -16.48
C SER A 96 -1.48 -21.19 -16.76
N ILE A 97 -1.42 -20.26 -15.81
CA ILE A 97 -1.74 -18.86 -16.08
C ILE A 97 -0.80 -18.48 -17.22
N LYS A 98 -1.35 -18.32 -18.43
CA LYS A 98 -0.56 -18.03 -19.62
C LYS A 98 0.26 -16.78 -19.33
N ALA A 99 1.58 -16.93 -19.33
CA ALA A 99 2.52 -15.85 -19.10
C ALA A 99 2.57 -14.93 -20.33
N THR A 100 1.47 -14.21 -20.57
CA THR A 100 1.34 -13.25 -21.66
C THR A 100 0.22 -12.26 -21.33
N ILE A 101 0.52 -11.31 -20.44
CA ILE A 101 -0.16 -10.01 -20.50
C ILE A 101 0.42 -9.30 -21.72
N GLN A 102 -0.28 -9.39 -22.85
CA GLN A 102 0.16 -8.78 -24.12
C GLN A 102 -0.13 -7.28 -24.18
N ILE A 103 -1.01 -6.76 -23.32
CA ILE A 103 -1.33 -5.34 -23.23
C ILE A 103 -1.27 -4.95 -21.75
N LEU A 104 -0.35 -4.04 -21.42
CA LEU A 104 -0.32 -3.38 -20.11
C LEU A 104 -1.41 -2.30 -20.12
N GLU A 105 -2.50 -2.52 -19.41
CA GLU A 105 -3.62 -1.56 -19.35
C GLU A 105 -3.50 -0.63 -18.13
N ALA A 106 -3.05 -1.17 -16.99
CA ALA A 106 -2.63 -0.37 -15.85
C ALA A 106 -1.39 -0.92 -15.15
N CYS A 107 -0.66 -0.03 -14.49
CA CYS A 107 0.54 -0.35 -13.73
C CYS A 107 0.44 0.25 -12.31
N LEU A 108 0.49 -0.63 -11.32
CA LEU A 108 0.58 -0.32 -9.89
C LEU A 108 2.04 -0.43 -9.48
N THR A 109 2.54 0.56 -8.74
CA THR A 109 3.86 0.55 -8.12
C THR A 109 3.71 0.87 -6.64
N THR A 110 4.28 0.05 -5.73
CA THR A 110 4.18 0.24 -4.27
C THR A 110 5.54 0.30 -3.60
N ASP A 111 5.59 0.96 -2.44
CA ASP A 111 6.66 0.84 -1.46
C ASP A 111 6.13 0.99 -0.03
N THR A 112 6.94 0.58 0.95
CA THR A 112 6.55 0.52 2.35
C THR A 112 7.63 0.98 3.32
N SER A 113 7.23 1.85 4.24
CA SER A 113 8.05 2.30 5.35
C SER A 113 7.59 1.67 6.67
N LYS A 114 8.31 1.97 7.75
CA LYS A 114 7.90 1.59 9.12
C LYS A 114 6.59 2.27 9.57
N GLN A 115 6.23 3.39 8.95
CA GLN A 115 5.13 4.26 9.39
C GLN A 115 3.92 4.19 8.46
N GLY A 116 4.15 3.93 7.17
CA GLY A 116 3.09 3.90 6.16
C GLY A 116 3.47 3.17 4.88
N TRP A 117 2.62 3.34 3.88
CA TRP A 117 2.72 2.78 2.54
C TRP A 117 2.45 3.87 1.51
N GLY A 118 3.12 3.75 0.38
CA GLY A 118 2.99 4.64 -0.76
C GLY A 118 2.75 3.85 -2.03
N ALA A 119 1.99 4.42 -2.96
CA ALA A 119 1.77 3.81 -4.26
C ALA A 119 1.50 4.84 -5.36
N SER A 120 1.93 4.51 -6.58
CA SER A 120 1.46 5.17 -7.79
C SER A 120 0.75 4.18 -8.72
N HIS A 121 -0.27 4.67 -9.41
CA HIS A 121 -1.11 3.87 -10.29
C HIS A 121 -1.29 4.60 -11.62
N LEU A 122 -0.63 4.08 -12.65
CA LEU A 122 -0.69 4.59 -14.01
C LEU A 122 -1.72 3.81 -14.83
N ILE A 123 -2.73 4.51 -15.34
CA ILE A 123 -3.72 3.95 -16.27
C ILE A 123 -3.31 4.32 -17.69
N ASN A 124 -2.95 3.33 -18.50
CA ASN A 124 -2.32 3.59 -19.80
C ASN A 124 -3.30 4.13 -20.85
N SER A 125 -4.60 3.83 -20.75
CA SER A 125 -5.61 4.34 -21.69
C SER A 125 -5.83 5.85 -21.56
N THR A 126 -5.65 6.41 -20.36
CA THR A 126 -5.82 7.84 -20.08
C THR A 126 -4.49 8.58 -19.88
N GLN A 127 -3.38 7.84 -19.74
CA GLN A 127 -2.07 8.35 -19.28
C GLN A 127 -2.16 9.05 -17.91
N GLN A 128 -3.18 8.71 -17.10
CA GLN A 128 -3.37 9.30 -15.78
C GLN A 128 -2.58 8.50 -14.74
N GLU A 129 -1.64 9.17 -14.07
CA GLU A 129 -1.04 8.68 -12.82
C GLU A 129 -1.86 9.19 -11.62
N ILE A 130 -2.18 8.27 -10.71
CA ILE A 130 -2.92 8.51 -9.47
C ILE A 130 -2.01 8.12 -8.32
N LEU A 131 -1.88 9.00 -7.33
CA LEU A 131 -0.97 8.80 -6.20
C LEU A 131 -1.75 8.50 -4.92
N PHE A 132 -1.36 7.45 -4.22
CA PHE A 132 -1.94 7.03 -2.96
C PHE A 132 -0.87 6.97 -1.89
N HIS A 133 -1.24 7.35 -0.67
CA HIS A 133 -0.42 7.14 0.51
C HIS A 133 -1.32 6.93 1.74
N GLY A 134 -0.76 6.29 2.77
CA GLY A 134 -1.45 6.12 4.05
C GLY A 134 -0.52 5.60 5.13
N ASN A 135 -0.88 5.86 6.38
CA ASN A 135 -0.17 5.30 7.54
C ASN A 135 -0.66 3.88 7.83
N TRP A 136 0.19 3.04 8.41
CA TRP A 136 -0.24 1.76 8.95
C TRP A 136 -1.13 1.98 10.18
N THR A 137 -2.28 1.31 10.23
CA THR A 137 -3.16 1.31 11.41
C THR A 137 -2.91 0.06 12.28
N ASP A 138 -3.27 0.13 13.57
CA ASP A 138 -3.10 -1.00 14.53
C ASP A 138 -3.85 -2.29 14.12
N ASN A 139 -4.77 -2.20 13.16
CA ASN A 139 -5.44 -3.35 12.56
C ASN A 139 -4.49 -4.22 11.71
N TRP A 140 -3.42 -3.63 11.18
CA TRP A 140 -2.42 -4.28 10.36
C TRP A 140 -1.32 -4.95 11.19
N ARG A 141 -1.58 -6.20 11.58
CA ARG A 141 -0.58 -7.06 12.26
C ARG A 141 0.47 -7.60 11.28
N LEU A 142 1.28 -6.70 10.75
CA LEU A 142 2.34 -6.98 9.77
C LEU A 142 3.67 -7.18 10.51
N THR A 143 4.28 -8.36 10.35
CA THR A 143 5.49 -8.76 11.09
C THR A 143 6.74 -8.88 10.21
N SER A 144 6.66 -8.49 8.94
CA SER A 144 7.76 -8.55 7.98
C SER A 144 7.54 -7.56 6.81
N SER A 145 8.62 -7.12 6.18
CA SER A 145 8.57 -6.25 4.99
C SER A 145 7.80 -6.90 3.83
N ASN A 146 7.96 -8.20 3.59
CA ASN A 146 7.18 -8.91 2.57
C ASN A 146 5.66 -8.85 2.83
N GLN A 147 5.23 -8.88 4.10
CA GLN A 147 3.81 -8.68 4.44
C GLN A 147 3.39 -7.23 4.27
N GLN A 148 4.25 -6.25 4.58
CA GLN A 148 3.99 -4.83 4.32
C GLN A 148 3.80 -4.58 2.82
N GLU A 149 4.74 -5.01 1.98
CA GLU A 149 4.63 -4.95 0.51
C GLU A 149 3.34 -5.59 0.00
N THR A 150 3.04 -6.83 0.44
CA THR A 150 1.80 -7.51 0.03
C THR A 150 0.54 -6.77 0.54
N ALA A 151 0.61 -6.11 1.70
CA ALA A 151 -0.51 -5.31 2.23
C ALA A 151 -0.70 -4.01 1.45
N ALA A 152 0.37 -3.30 1.10
CA ALA A 152 0.32 -2.08 0.29
C ALA A 152 -0.34 -2.35 -1.07
N ILE A 153 0.03 -3.43 -1.75
CA ILE A 153 -0.61 -3.87 -3.02
C ILE A 153 -2.11 -4.16 -2.82
N LEU A 154 -2.49 -4.77 -1.69
CA LEU A 154 -3.91 -5.05 -1.40
C LEU A 154 -4.71 -3.76 -1.12
N ILE A 155 -4.13 -2.81 -0.38
CA ILE A 155 -4.76 -1.53 -0.05
C ILE A 155 -4.90 -0.69 -1.32
N GLU A 156 -3.81 -0.52 -2.08
CA GLU A 156 -3.80 0.19 -3.35
C GLU A 156 -4.92 -0.34 -4.25
N LYS A 157 -4.97 -1.66 -4.52
CA LYS A 157 -5.95 -2.24 -5.46
C LYS A 157 -7.40 -1.94 -5.06
N ARG A 158 -7.66 -1.79 -3.76
CA ARG A 158 -8.99 -1.45 -3.22
C ARG A 158 -9.28 0.04 -3.36
N CYS A 159 -8.31 0.91 -3.08
CA CYS A 159 -8.40 2.36 -3.29
C CYS A 159 -8.49 2.75 -4.77
N SER A 160 -7.84 2.00 -5.66
CA SER A 160 -7.82 2.23 -7.11
C SER A 160 -8.96 1.54 -7.87
N GLN A 161 -9.75 0.68 -7.20
CA GLN A 161 -10.81 -0.14 -7.82
C GLN A 161 -11.77 0.67 -8.69
N LEU A 162 -12.23 1.83 -8.23
CA LEU A 162 -13.16 2.67 -9.00
C LEU A 162 -12.55 3.14 -10.33
N TYR A 163 -11.27 3.52 -10.33
CA TYR A 163 -10.57 3.96 -11.53
C TYR A 163 -10.28 2.79 -12.50
N LEU A 164 -9.95 1.60 -11.96
CA LEU A 164 -9.82 0.36 -12.75
C LEU A 164 -11.14 0.02 -13.47
N GLN A 165 -12.27 0.12 -12.75
CA GLN A 165 -13.60 -0.16 -13.30
C GLN A 165 -14.05 0.90 -14.32
N GLN A 166 -13.90 2.19 -14.02
CA GLN A 166 -14.22 3.29 -14.93
C GLN A 166 -13.41 3.23 -16.24
N SER A 167 -12.15 2.80 -16.15
CA SER A 167 -11.24 2.68 -17.29
C SER A 167 -11.32 1.31 -17.99
N ASN A 168 -12.23 0.42 -17.55
CA ASN A 168 -12.42 -0.94 -18.07
C ASN A 168 -11.11 -1.77 -18.13
N VAL A 169 -10.25 -1.62 -17.11
CA VAL A 169 -8.97 -2.33 -17.00
C VAL A 169 -9.20 -3.79 -16.65
N ARG A 170 -8.59 -4.68 -17.42
CA ARG A 170 -8.59 -6.14 -17.28
C ARG A 170 -7.20 -6.70 -17.02
N ALA A 171 -6.13 -5.96 -17.29
CA ALA A 171 -4.75 -6.37 -17.03
C ALA A 171 -3.99 -5.35 -16.15
N LEU A 172 -3.72 -5.75 -14.91
CA LEU A 172 -2.92 -4.98 -13.95
C LEU A 172 -1.53 -5.61 -13.75
N LYS A 173 -0.50 -4.79 -13.88
CA LYS A 173 0.88 -5.15 -13.53
C LYS A 173 1.27 -4.46 -12.23
N VAL A 174 1.70 -5.25 -11.26
CA VAL A 174 2.27 -4.81 -9.98
C VAL A 174 3.79 -4.68 -10.12
N GLN A 175 4.35 -3.60 -9.61
CA GLN A 175 5.79 -3.40 -9.41
C GLN A 175 6.06 -3.26 -7.91
N THR A 176 6.95 -4.09 -7.38
CA THR A 176 7.29 -4.15 -5.95
C THR A 176 8.77 -4.47 -5.79
N GLU A 177 9.38 -4.01 -4.70
CA GLU A 177 10.75 -4.36 -4.33
C GLU A 177 10.85 -5.74 -3.66
N SER A 178 9.74 -6.29 -3.19
CA SER A 178 9.73 -7.66 -2.69
C SER A 178 9.63 -8.65 -3.86
N SER A 179 10.78 -9.15 -4.28
CA SER A 179 10.87 -10.33 -5.17
C SER A 179 10.07 -11.54 -4.65
N THR A 180 9.94 -11.67 -3.33
CA THR A 180 9.09 -12.70 -2.68
C THR A 180 7.61 -12.44 -2.94
N THR A 181 7.15 -11.20 -2.77
CA THR A 181 5.77 -10.79 -3.05
C THR A 181 5.42 -10.95 -4.52
N ALA A 182 6.32 -10.53 -5.42
CA ALA A 182 6.15 -10.71 -6.86
C ALA A 182 6.06 -12.20 -7.27
N TYR A 183 6.93 -13.05 -6.70
CA TYR A 183 6.87 -14.49 -6.90
C TYR A 183 5.56 -15.08 -6.37
N ASN A 184 5.13 -14.70 -5.16
CA ASN A 184 3.94 -15.19 -4.50
C ASN A 184 2.65 -14.88 -5.29
N ILE A 185 2.54 -13.65 -5.82
CA ILE A 185 1.42 -13.24 -6.69
C ILE A 185 1.40 -14.06 -7.98
N ASN A 186 2.53 -14.13 -8.69
CA ASN A 186 2.62 -14.81 -9.99
C ASN A 186 2.43 -16.34 -9.92
N ARG A 187 2.82 -16.97 -8.81
CA ARG A 187 2.80 -18.43 -8.66
C ARG A 187 1.70 -18.95 -7.74
N ASN A 188 0.96 -18.07 -7.06
CA ASN A 188 0.03 -18.44 -5.98
C ASN A 188 0.68 -19.40 -4.95
N ALA A 189 1.95 -19.13 -4.62
CA ALA A 189 2.83 -20.07 -3.91
C ALA A 189 3.19 -19.62 -2.47
N ALA A 190 2.41 -18.69 -1.91
CA ALA A 190 2.71 -18.05 -0.64
C ALA A 190 2.76 -19.01 0.57
N ASP A 191 3.71 -18.72 1.47
CA ASP A 191 3.82 -19.34 2.79
C ASP A 191 2.59 -19.05 3.69
N LEU A 192 2.50 -19.69 4.85
CA LEU A 192 1.34 -19.54 5.75
C LEU A 192 1.12 -18.11 6.27
N LEU A 193 2.16 -17.27 6.36
CA LEU A 193 2.10 -15.91 6.89
C LEU A 193 1.69 -14.89 5.83
N GLN A 194 2.03 -15.13 4.56
CA GLN A 194 1.71 -14.26 3.42
C GLN A 194 0.43 -14.69 2.67
N ARG A 195 0.09 -15.98 2.68
CA ARG A 195 -1.04 -16.56 1.93
C ARG A 195 -2.37 -15.86 2.16
N LYS A 196 -2.66 -15.37 3.36
CA LYS A 196 -3.93 -14.65 3.61
C LYS A 196 -4.03 -13.36 2.78
N LEU A 197 -2.92 -12.63 2.62
CA LEU A 197 -2.88 -11.40 1.82
C LEU A 197 -2.81 -11.73 0.33
N THR A 198 -1.95 -12.65 -0.09
CA THR A 198 -1.84 -13.09 -1.49
C THR A 198 -3.17 -13.63 -2.02
N ASN A 199 -3.86 -14.49 -1.25
CA ASN A 199 -5.18 -14.99 -1.64
C ASN A 199 -6.21 -13.86 -1.73
N ARG A 200 -6.24 -12.92 -0.77
CA ARG A 200 -7.15 -11.74 -0.85
C ARG A 200 -6.92 -10.94 -2.14
N ILE A 201 -5.67 -10.67 -2.51
CA ILE A 201 -5.35 -10.00 -3.79
C ILE A 201 -5.91 -10.79 -4.97
N LEU A 202 -5.56 -12.08 -5.07
CA LEU A 202 -5.92 -12.92 -6.22
C LEU A 202 -7.43 -13.18 -6.31
N ASP A 203 -8.12 -13.40 -5.19
CA ASP A 203 -9.56 -13.69 -5.16
C ASP A 203 -10.40 -12.44 -5.44
N GLU A 204 -10.04 -11.27 -4.88
CA GLU A 204 -10.66 -9.99 -5.25
C GLU A 204 -10.42 -9.66 -6.74
N SER A 205 -9.23 -9.97 -7.27
CA SER A 205 -8.93 -9.73 -8.68
C SER A 205 -9.76 -10.63 -9.61
N LYS A 206 -10.01 -11.90 -9.24
CA LYS A 206 -10.96 -12.77 -9.96
C LYS A 206 -12.38 -12.20 -9.98
N ILE A 207 -12.85 -11.67 -8.84
CA ILE A 207 -14.18 -11.03 -8.73
C ILE A 207 -14.28 -9.83 -9.67
N LEU A 208 -13.21 -9.03 -9.77
CA LEU A 208 -13.10 -7.88 -10.69
C LEU A 208 -12.80 -8.27 -12.15
N GLN A 209 -12.68 -9.56 -12.47
CA GLN A 209 -12.21 -10.06 -13.78
C GLN A 209 -10.84 -9.50 -14.21
N LEU A 210 -10.02 -9.14 -13.23
CA LEU A 210 -8.71 -8.50 -13.40
C LEU A 210 -7.60 -9.56 -13.38
N GLN A 211 -6.87 -9.68 -14.50
CA GLN A 211 -5.63 -10.42 -14.57
C GLN A 211 -4.52 -9.61 -13.90
N VAL A 212 -4.01 -10.11 -12.77
CA VAL A 212 -2.87 -9.52 -12.06
C VAL A 212 -1.59 -10.31 -12.37
N SER A 213 -0.51 -9.57 -12.63
CA SER A 213 0.86 -10.08 -12.55
C SER A 213 1.69 -9.16 -11.67
N ALA A 214 2.86 -9.64 -11.24
CA ALA A 214 3.83 -8.82 -10.54
C ALA A 214 5.22 -8.92 -11.16
N ILE A 215 6.01 -7.85 -11.06
CA ILE A 215 7.44 -7.86 -11.34
C ILE A 215 8.19 -7.31 -10.13
N HIS A 216 9.41 -7.79 -9.96
CA HIS A 216 10.38 -7.20 -9.05
C HIS A 216 11.05 -6.00 -9.73
N ILE A 217 11.09 -4.87 -9.04
CA ILE A 217 11.90 -3.69 -9.41
C ILE A 217 12.91 -3.39 -8.31
N SER A 218 13.96 -2.62 -8.60
CA SER A 218 14.88 -2.15 -7.56
C SER A 218 14.40 -0.82 -6.96
N GLY A 219 14.64 -0.55 -5.67
CA GLY A 219 14.21 0.72 -5.08
C GLY A 219 14.81 1.98 -5.68
N LYS A 220 15.97 1.88 -6.33
CA LYS A 220 16.54 2.99 -7.13
C LYS A 220 15.62 3.46 -8.27
N THR A 221 14.66 2.63 -8.69
CA THR A 221 13.64 2.97 -9.69
C THR A 221 12.26 3.24 -9.09
N ASN A 222 12.08 3.06 -7.78
CA ASN A 222 10.79 3.13 -7.06
C ASN A 222 10.52 4.49 -6.39
N THR A 223 11.27 5.53 -6.76
CA THR A 223 11.39 6.78 -6.00
C THR A 223 10.08 7.50 -5.69
N VAL A 224 9.04 7.33 -6.53
CA VAL A 224 7.71 7.92 -6.29
C VAL A 224 7.00 7.20 -5.14
N ALA A 225 6.92 5.86 -5.17
CA ALA A 225 6.25 5.10 -4.13
C ALA A 225 7.04 5.12 -2.81
N ASP A 226 8.38 5.10 -2.85
CA ASP A 226 9.28 5.31 -1.70
C ASP A 226 8.95 6.63 -0.99
N SER A 227 8.97 7.75 -1.74
CA SER A 227 8.62 9.08 -1.25
C SER A 227 7.20 9.16 -0.66
N LEU A 228 6.25 8.41 -1.24
CA LEU A 228 4.88 8.30 -0.75
C LEU A 228 4.77 7.39 0.50
N SER A 229 5.67 6.42 0.68
CA SER A 229 5.67 5.51 1.84
C SER A 229 6.29 6.16 3.08
N MET A 230 7.25 7.06 2.85
CA MET A 230 7.80 7.97 3.85
C MET A 230 6.92 9.21 4.08
N PHE A 231 5.75 9.29 3.43
CA PHE A 231 4.91 10.48 3.47
C PHE A 231 4.18 10.62 4.81
N ILE A 232 4.74 11.45 5.69
CA ILE A 232 4.15 11.75 6.99
C ILE A 232 3.04 12.80 6.83
N SER A 233 1.95 12.67 7.59
CA SER A 233 0.74 13.49 7.43
C SER A 233 0.98 14.96 7.78
N SER A 234 0.06 15.85 7.39
CA SER A 234 0.11 17.27 7.80
C SER A 234 -0.05 17.50 9.30
N GLU A 235 -0.33 16.46 10.09
CA GLU A 235 -0.34 16.55 11.56
C GLU A 235 1.08 16.53 12.16
N ASP A 236 2.08 16.02 11.41
CA ASP A 236 3.36 15.54 11.96
C ASP A 236 4.56 16.47 11.72
N TYR A 237 4.51 17.34 10.71
CA TYR A 237 5.45 18.47 10.59
C TYR A 237 4.83 19.75 11.13
N LYS A 238 5.66 20.58 11.79
CA LYS A 238 5.28 21.88 12.35
C LYS A 238 6.49 22.81 12.27
N ILE A 239 6.31 23.98 11.66
CA ILE A 239 7.33 25.04 11.75
C ILE A 239 7.45 25.46 13.21
N ASP A 240 8.67 25.63 13.71
CA ASP A 240 8.92 26.14 15.06
C ASP A 240 8.15 27.45 15.32
N GLN A 241 7.74 27.69 16.58
CA GLN A 241 6.95 28.89 16.90
C GLN A 241 7.82 30.14 16.91
N ASP A 242 8.95 30.08 17.61
CA ASP A 242 9.80 31.24 17.86
C ASP A 242 10.47 31.68 16.56
N PHE A 243 10.89 30.73 15.71
CA PHE A 243 11.37 31.00 14.36
C PHE A 243 10.30 31.69 13.49
N LEU A 244 9.06 31.21 13.52
CA LEU A 244 7.96 31.77 12.71
C LEU A 244 7.60 33.19 13.18
N GLU A 245 7.50 33.42 14.49
CA GLU A 245 7.19 34.74 15.05
C GLU A 245 8.30 35.75 14.74
N ASN A 246 9.57 35.35 14.88
CA ASN A 246 10.71 36.19 14.55
C ASN A 246 10.75 36.56 13.05
N ALA A 247 10.52 35.59 12.16
CA ALA A 247 10.45 35.85 10.71
C ALA A 247 9.30 36.81 10.37
N LEU A 248 8.12 36.65 10.99
CA LEU A 248 6.97 37.52 10.75
C LEU A 248 7.18 38.94 11.28
N PHE A 249 7.81 39.07 12.45
CA PHE A 249 8.18 40.36 13.01
C PHE A 249 9.14 41.13 12.08
N GLN A 250 10.17 40.45 11.55
CA GLN A 250 11.11 41.05 10.60
C GLN A 250 10.45 41.46 9.27
N LEU A 251 9.43 40.72 8.83
CA LEU A 251 8.66 41.02 7.62
C LEU A 251 7.51 42.01 7.85
N LEU A 252 7.25 42.43 9.09
CA LEU A 252 6.09 43.25 9.50
C LEU A 252 4.73 42.64 9.06
N MET A 253 4.65 41.30 9.06
CA MET A 253 3.49 40.54 8.59
C MET A 253 2.74 39.89 9.75
N HIS A 254 1.40 39.87 9.69
CA HIS A 254 0.56 39.22 10.70
C HIS A 254 -0.49 38.29 10.05
N HIS A 255 -0.31 36.98 10.18
CA HIS A 255 -1.26 36.01 9.64
C HIS A 255 -2.62 36.07 10.35
N SER A 256 -3.68 36.27 9.58
CA SER A 256 -5.04 36.44 10.10
C SER A 256 -5.78 35.12 10.34
N ILE A 257 -5.42 34.07 9.60
CA ILE A 257 -6.02 32.74 9.67
C ILE A 257 -4.99 31.66 9.30
N ASN A 258 -5.13 30.45 9.86
CA ASN A 258 -4.26 29.32 9.55
C ASN A 258 -5.02 28.23 8.77
N MET A 259 -4.61 27.97 7.54
CA MET A 259 -5.25 27.02 6.63
C MET A 259 -4.63 25.62 6.75
N PHE A 260 -5.50 24.61 6.70
CA PHE A 260 -5.15 23.18 6.72
C PHE A 260 -4.48 22.68 8.01
N ALA A 261 -4.63 23.44 9.11
CA ALA A 261 -4.14 23.08 10.44
C ALA A 261 -5.22 22.39 11.30
N ASN A 262 -4.79 21.68 12.33
CA ASN A 262 -5.61 21.17 13.42
C ASN A 262 -5.38 22.00 14.71
N ARG A 263 -6.14 21.71 15.78
CA ARG A 263 -6.02 22.43 17.05
C ARG A 263 -4.63 22.35 17.72
N LYS A 264 -3.81 21.32 17.43
CA LYS A 264 -2.48 21.12 18.03
C LYS A 264 -1.37 21.87 17.27
N ASN A 265 -1.46 21.96 15.94
CA ASN A 265 -0.43 22.57 15.09
C ASN A 265 -0.77 24.00 14.60
N ARG A 266 -2.00 24.49 14.78
CA ARG A 266 -2.39 25.87 14.42
C ARG A 266 -1.49 26.92 15.05
N LYS A 267 -1.17 27.95 14.26
CA LYS A 267 -0.40 29.14 14.65
C LYS A 267 -1.27 30.38 14.90
N CYS A 268 -2.52 30.37 14.42
CA CYS A 268 -3.50 31.44 14.60
C CYS A 268 -4.68 30.93 15.44
N ARG A 269 -5.41 31.84 16.11
CA ARG A 269 -6.67 31.51 16.82
C ARG A 269 -7.74 30.99 15.85
N ARG A 270 -7.84 31.65 14.70
CA ARG A 270 -8.68 31.31 13.55
C ARG A 270 -7.98 30.24 12.73
N PHE A 271 -8.63 29.13 12.43
CA PHE A 271 -8.03 28.06 11.64
C PHE A 271 -9.06 27.22 10.88
N VAL A 272 -8.63 26.60 9.78
CA VAL A 272 -9.43 25.74 8.90
C VAL A 272 -8.78 24.37 8.83
N LYS A 273 -9.56 23.30 9.00
CA LYS A 273 -9.06 21.93 9.10
C LYS A 273 -9.76 21.01 8.11
N ILE A 274 -9.00 20.32 7.26
CA ILE A 274 -9.50 19.42 6.20
C ILE A 274 -10.61 18.46 6.69
N LYS A 275 -10.48 17.95 7.91
CA LYS A 275 -11.49 17.12 8.57
C LYS A 275 -12.31 17.99 9.54
N PRO A 276 -13.67 17.97 9.49
CA PRO A 276 -14.52 18.77 10.37
C PRO A 276 -14.14 18.69 11.86
N GLU A 277 -13.99 19.84 12.51
CA GLU A 277 -13.70 19.95 13.94
C GLU A 277 -14.46 21.14 14.53
N LEU A 278 -15.08 20.96 15.71
CA LEU A 278 -15.97 21.92 16.39
C LEU A 278 -15.37 23.34 16.63
N ARG A 279 -14.05 23.50 16.47
CA ARG A 279 -13.33 24.77 16.68
C ARG A 279 -12.68 25.35 15.42
N ALA A 280 -12.76 24.65 14.29
CA ALA A 280 -12.30 25.17 13.01
C ALA A 280 -13.40 26.07 12.40
N GLU A 281 -13.01 27.15 11.71
CA GLU A 281 -13.95 28.07 11.06
C GLU A 281 -14.58 27.47 9.80
N ASN A 282 -13.85 26.55 9.15
CA ASN A 282 -14.32 25.78 8.01
C ASN A 282 -13.57 24.43 7.95
N HIS A 283 -14.01 23.56 7.03
CA HIS A 283 -13.31 22.33 6.69
C HIS A 283 -12.64 22.37 5.31
N ASP A 284 -13.12 23.21 4.38
CA ASP A 284 -12.51 23.38 3.06
C ASP A 284 -11.77 24.73 2.93
N GLY A 285 -10.44 24.69 3.04
CA GLY A 285 -9.57 25.86 2.85
C GLY A 285 -9.44 26.32 1.38
N LEU A 286 -9.77 25.46 0.42
CA LEU A 286 -9.77 25.79 -1.01
C LEU A 286 -11.10 26.41 -1.45
N ALA A 287 -12.22 26.14 -0.77
CA ALA A 287 -13.50 26.79 -1.05
C ALA A 287 -13.65 28.22 -0.50
N ILE A 288 -13.09 28.52 0.68
CA ILE A 288 -13.27 29.86 1.31
C ILE A 288 -12.50 30.97 0.59
N SER A 289 -13.04 32.19 0.56
CA SER A 289 -12.29 33.35 0.03
C SER A 289 -11.02 33.61 0.84
N TRP A 290 -9.93 33.98 0.17
CA TRP A 290 -8.69 34.46 0.80
C TRP A 290 -8.53 35.99 0.64
N GLN A 291 -9.51 36.68 0.03
CA GLN A 291 -9.43 38.12 -0.24
C GLN A 291 -9.33 38.92 1.07
N GLY A 292 -8.29 39.73 1.21
CA GLY A 292 -8.05 40.55 2.41
C GLY A 292 -7.58 39.78 3.65
N GLU A 293 -7.37 38.47 3.54
CA GLU A 293 -6.77 37.63 4.58
C GLU A 293 -5.28 37.42 4.25
N LEU A 294 -4.43 37.26 5.28
CA LEU A 294 -3.06 36.78 5.13
C LEU A 294 -2.99 35.35 5.69
N PRO A 295 -3.28 34.31 4.88
CA PRO A 295 -3.35 32.94 5.37
C PRO A 295 -1.96 32.36 5.64
N PHE A 296 -1.75 31.80 6.83
CA PHE A 296 -0.65 30.86 7.05
C PHE A 296 -1.04 29.50 6.47
N LEU A 297 -0.29 28.98 5.51
CA LEU A 297 -0.65 27.79 4.73
C LEU A 297 0.06 26.54 5.28
N HIS A 298 -0.60 25.78 6.17
CA HIS A 298 -0.10 24.49 6.68
C HIS A 298 -0.54 23.31 5.80
N SER A 299 -0.39 23.46 4.49
CA SER A 299 -1.00 22.59 3.48
C SER A 299 -0.32 21.22 3.42
N PRO A 300 -1.05 20.08 3.53
CA PRO A 300 -0.53 18.79 3.14
C PRO A 300 0.01 18.84 1.70
N ILE A 301 1.16 18.21 1.47
CA ILE A 301 1.83 18.21 0.15
C ILE A 301 0.90 17.75 -1.00
N PRO A 302 -0.01 16.75 -0.84
CA PRO A 302 -1.06 16.45 -1.81
C PRO A 302 -1.82 17.66 -2.39
N ILE A 303 -2.05 18.71 -1.60
CA ILE A 303 -2.82 19.89 -2.00
C ILE A 303 -1.99 21.16 -2.20
N ILE A 304 -0.66 21.11 -1.99
CA ILE A 304 0.25 22.24 -2.27
C ILE A 304 0.08 22.82 -3.69
N PRO A 305 -0.10 22.03 -4.77
CA PRO A 305 -0.31 22.59 -6.11
C PRO A 305 -1.61 23.41 -6.20
N SER A 306 -2.71 22.89 -5.67
CA SER A 306 -4.02 23.56 -5.66
C SER A 306 -3.99 24.83 -4.80
N VAL A 307 -3.29 24.79 -3.67
CA VAL A 307 -3.03 25.95 -2.80
C VAL A 307 -2.20 27.01 -3.52
N HIS A 308 -1.15 26.61 -4.23
CA HIS A 308 -0.28 27.51 -4.98
C HIS A 308 -0.98 28.15 -6.18
N LEU A 309 -1.81 27.38 -6.91
CA LEU A 309 -2.68 27.89 -7.96
C LEU A 309 -3.66 28.93 -7.43
N LYS A 310 -4.30 28.65 -6.28
CA LYS A 310 -5.24 29.57 -5.66
C LYS A 310 -4.58 30.85 -5.15
N ALA A 311 -3.38 30.77 -4.56
CA ALA A 311 -2.62 31.95 -4.15
C ALA A 311 -2.38 32.90 -5.33
N LYS A 312 -1.91 32.36 -6.46
CA LYS A 312 -1.71 33.12 -7.71
C LYS A 312 -2.99 33.75 -8.26
N ILE A 313 -4.14 33.09 -8.13
CA ILE A 313 -5.42 33.65 -8.59
C ILE A 313 -5.83 34.84 -7.70
N GLY A 314 -5.58 34.77 -6.39
CA GLY A 314 -5.85 35.88 -5.45
C GLY A 314 -5.03 37.12 -5.75
N GLU A 315 -3.73 36.97 -6.05
CA GLU A 315 -2.82 38.08 -6.40
C GLU A 315 -3.22 38.83 -7.69
N ASN A 316 -3.98 38.20 -8.59
CA ASN A 316 -4.46 38.83 -9.83
C ASN A 316 -5.81 39.58 -9.65
N LEU A 317 -6.39 39.56 -8.44
CA LEU A 317 -7.68 40.16 -8.10
C LEU A 317 -7.59 41.19 -6.95
N SER A 318 -6.38 41.58 -6.58
CA SER A 318 -6.05 42.55 -5.51
C SER A 318 -5.35 43.78 -6.05
#